data_AF-A0A846YE39-F1
#
_entry.id   AF-A0A846YE39-F1
#
_cell.length_a   1.000
_cell.length_b   1.000
_cell.length_c   1.000
_cell.angle_alpha   90.00
_cell.angle_beta   90.00
_cell.angle_gamma   90.00
#
_symmetry.space_group_name_H-M   'P 1'
#
loop_
_entity.id
_entity.type
_entity.pdbx_description
1 polymer ?
#
loop_
_entity_poly.entity_id
_entity_poly.type
_entity_poly.pdbx_seq_one_letter_code
_entity_poly.pdbx_strand_id
1 'polypeptide(L)'
;MDDSHTLVTTRTIGAPRVVPPTRLVYTTLGSEQFGSAAFQSVVDLEELGDRTRVTLRSRFSSAEDKRKHVEDSLGIEGSRQLLQRLEEQAVTD
;
A
#
# COMPACT_ATOMS: atom_id res chain seq x y z
N MET A 1 6.96 -3.46 -19.96
CA MET A 1 6.33 -2.57 -18.96
C MET A 1 7.43 -2.21 -18.00
N ASP A 2 7.84 -0.95 -17.98
CA ASP A 2 8.93 -0.47 -17.12
C ASP A 2 8.41 -0.33 -15.69
N ASP A 3 8.94 -1.11 -14.75
CA ASP A 3 8.55 -1.12 -13.34
C ASP A 3 9.07 0.11 -12.55
N SER A 4 9.76 1.04 -13.22
CA SER A 4 10.35 2.23 -12.62
C SER A 4 9.37 3.14 -11.85
N HIS A 5 8.06 3.02 -12.10
CA HIS A 5 7.01 3.84 -11.45
C HIS A 5 6.22 3.12 -10.34
N THR A 6 6.65 1.93 -9.91
CA THR A 6 6.00 1.21 -8.80
C THR A 6 6.69 1.51 -7.47
N LEU A 7 5.91 1.82 -6.44
CA LEU A 7 6.35 1.75 -5.04
C LEU A 7 5.82 0.44 -4.44
N VAL A 8 6.68 -0.35 -3.78
CA VAL A 8 6.26 -1.58 -3.09
C VAL A 8 6.64 -1.50 -1.61
N THR A 9 5.67 -1.66 -0.73
CA THR A 9 5.90 -1.88 0.70
C THR A 9 5.26 -3.20 1.10
N THR A 10 6.02 -4.07 1.76
CA THR A 10 5.56 -5.39 2.21
C THR A 10 5.79 -5.55 3.70
N ARG A 11 4.78 -6.07 4.41
CA ARG A 11 4.88 -6.46 5.83
C ARG A 11 4.10 -7.76 6.07
N THR A 12 4.59 -8.57 7.00
CA THR A 12 3.86 -9.72 7.53
C THR A 12 3.13 -9.28 8.79
N ILE A 13 1.82 -9.49 8.87
CA ILE A 13 0.99 -9.18 10.05
C ILE A 13 0.54 -10.50 10.73
N GLY A 14 -0.06 -10.41 11.93
CA GLY A 14 -0.62 -11.54 12.72
C GLY A 14 -1.67 -12.39 11.97
N ALA A 15 -2.52 -13.16 12.66
CA ALA A 15 -3.34 -14.21 12.06
C ALA A 15 -4.81 -13.82 11.71
N PRO A 16 -5.13 -12.95 10.72
CA PRO A 16 -6.49 -12.87 10.23
C PRO A 16 -6.78 -14.06 9.29
N ARG A 17 -7.98 -14.63 9.41
CA ARG A 17 -8.51 -15.57 8.41
C ARG A 17 -8.65 -14.83 7.07
N VAL A 18 -7.91 -15.25 6.04
CA VAL A 18 -8.01 -14.65 4.70
C VAL A 18 -9.24 -15.25 4.00
N VAL A 19 -10.31 -14.46 3.89
CA VAL A 19 -11.48 -14.78 3.06
C VAL A 19 -11.40 -13.99 1.76
N PRO A 20 -11.71 -14.58 0.59
CA PRO A 20 -11.74 -13.84 -0.67
C PRO A 20 -12.59 -12.56 -0.58
N PRO A 21 -12.16 -11.46 -1.23
CA PRO A 21 -11.07 -11.37 -2.20
C PRO A 21 -9.66 -11.18 -1.60
N THR A 22 -8.65 -11.84 -2.19
CA THR A 22 -7.23 -11.75 -1.81
C THR A 22 -6.50 -10.54 -2.42
N ARG A 23 -7.21 -9.69 -3.17
CA ARG A 23 -6.68 -8.48 -3.79
C ARG A 23 -7.70 -7.35 -3.74
N LEU A 24 -7.23 -6.18 -3.31
CA LEU A 24 -7.97 -4.92 -3.39
C LEU A 24 -7.28 -4.00 -4.38
N VAL A 25 -8.02 -3.47 -5.36
CA VAL A 25 -7.54 -2.43 -6.29
C VAL A 25 -8.40 -1.20 -6.13
N TYR A 26 -7.77 -0.05 -5.89
CA TYR A 26 -8.49 1.22 -5.77
C TYR A 26 -7.65 2.38 -6.32
N THR A 27 -8.31 3.50 -6.58
CA THR A 27 -7.66 4.73 -7.03
C THR A 27 -7.70 5.75 -5.91
N THR A 28 -6.53 6.27 -5.55
CA THR A 28 -6.42 7.47 -4.72
C THR A 28 -6.53 8.68 -5.64
N LEU A 29 -7.51 9.54 -5.42
CA LEU A 29 -7.85 10.64 -6.35
C LEU A 29 -6.86 11.81 -6.33
N GLY A 30 -5.89 11.82 -5.42
CA GLY A 30 -4.98 12.96 -5.24
C GLY A 30 -5.70 14.19 -4.68
N SER A 31 -5.03 15.33 -4.70
CA SER A 31 -5.54 16.63 -4.27
C SER A 31 -4.79 17.76 -4.96
N GLU A 32 -5.51 18.58 -5.72
CA GLU A 32 -4.96 19.78 -6.35
C GLU A 32 -4.45 20.78 -5.30
N GLN A 33 -5.17 20.93 -4.18
CA GLN A 33 -4.79 21.82 -3.08
C GLN A 33 -3.41 21.48 -2.51
N PHE A 34 -3.07 20.19 -2.44
CA PHE A 34 -1.82 19.70 -1.89
C PHE A 34 -0.82 19.25 -2.98
N GLY A 35 -1.11 19.56 -4.25
CA GLY A 35 -0.25 19.19 -5.38
C GLY A 35 0.01 17.69 -5.53
N SER A 36 -0.92 16.84 -5.08
CA SER A 36 -0.78 15.38 -5.18
C SER A 36 -1.58 14.84 -6.35
N ALA A 37 -0.91 14.09 -7.22
CA ALA A 37 -1.53 13.42 -8.36
C ALA A 37 -2.32 12.18 -7.90
N ALA A 38 -3.30 11.78 -8.71
CA ALA A 38 -3.98 10.50 -8.53
C ALA A 38 -3.02 9.33 -8.81
N PHE A 39 -3.21 8.21 -8.10
CA PHE A 39 -2.44 6.98 -8.33
C PHE A 39 -3.28 5.74 -8.02
N GLN A 40 -2.96 4.62 -8.65
CA GLN A 40 -3.62 3.34 -8.37
C GLN A 40 -2.88 2.59 -7.27
N SER A 41 -3.63 2.11 -6.29
CA SER A 41 -3.14 1.22 -5.24
C SER A 41 -3.63 -0.20 -5.50
N VAL A 42 -2.73 -1.16 -5.37
CA VAL A 42 -3.02 -2.59 -5.39
C VAL A 42 -2.54 -3.17 -4.06
N VAL A 43 -3.44 -3.79 -3.31
CA VAL A 43 -3.14 -4.48 -2.05
C VAL A 43 -3.35 -5.97 -2.28
N ASP A 44 -2.33 -6.75 -2.01
CA ASP A 44 -2.37 -8.20 -2.09
C ASP A 44 -2.24 -8.81 -0.70
N LEU A 45 -3.10 -9.80 -0.43
CA LEU A 45 -3.15 -10.57 0.80
C LEU A 45 -2.78 -12.01 0.48
N GLU A 46 -1.68 -12.48 1.05
CA GLU A 46 -1.18 -13.84 0.86
C GLU A 46 -1.13 -14.55 2.22
N GLU A 47 -1.76 -15.72 2.31
CA GLU A 47 -1.66 -16.58 3.50
C GLU A 47 -0.22 -17.11 3.65
N LEU A 48 0.31 -17.03 4.87
CA LEU A 48 1.61 -17.55 5.27
C LEU A 48 1.46 -18.31 6.59
N GLY A 49 0.84 -19.48 6.54
CA GLY A 49 0.60 -20.30 7.73
C GLY A 49 -0.34 -19.58 8.71
N ASP A 50 0.18 -19.21 9.87
CA ASP A 50 -0.52 -18.47 10.91
C ASP A 50 -0.46 -16.94 10.72
N ARG A 51 -0.01 -16.47 9.57
CA ARG A 51 0.17 -15.04 9.27
C ARG A 51 -0.36 -14.68 7.90
N THR A 52 -0.54 -13.38 7.67
CA THR A 52 -0.83 -12.84 6.34
C THR A 52 0.30 -11.91 5.89
N ARG A 53 0.82 -12.11 4.68
CA ARG A 53 1.66 -11.11 4.01
C ARG A 53 0.78 -10.12 3.29
N VAL A 54 0.96 -8.85 3.61
CA VAL A 54 0.29 -7.73 2.95
C VAL A 54 1.30 -6.99 2.11
N THR A 55 1.04 -6.89 0.81
CA THR A 55 1.87 -6.12 -0.13
C THR A 55 1.07 -4.97 -0.70
N LEU A 56 1.50 -3.73 -0.42
CA LEU A 56 0.95 -2.52 -1.02
C LEU A 56 1.82 -2.10 -2.20
N ARG A 57 1.19 -1.93 -3.36
CA ARG A 57 1.80 -1.42 -4.59
C ARG A 57 1.08 -0.16 -5.05
N SER A 58 1.80 0.94 -5.16
CA SER A 58 1.30 2.19 -5.74
C SER A 58 1.88 2.37 -7.14
N ARG A 59 1.02 2.63 -8.12
CA ARG A 59 1.37 2.87 -9.52
C ARG A 59 1.06 4.32 -9.88
N PHE A 60 2.12 5.05 -10.24
CA PHE A 60 2.04 6.47 -10.59
C PHE A 60 2.07 6.66 -12.11
N SER A 61 1.43 7.73 -12.59
CA SER A 61 1.45 8.15 -13.99
C SER A 61 2.84 8.53 -14.49
N SER A 62 3.72 8.98 -13.60
CA SER A 62 5.07 9.40 -13.93
C SER A 62 6.07 9.13 -12.80
N ALA A 63 7.36 9.13 -13.13
CA ALA A 63 8.43 9.08 -12.13
C ALA A 63 8.43 10.32 -11.22
N GLU A 64 8.04 11.49 -11.73
CA GLU A 64 7.96 12.71 -10.96
C GLU A 64 6.87 12.62 -9.89
N ASP A 65 5.69 12.09 -10.23
CA ASP A 65 4.59 11.88 -9.29
C ASP A 65 4.97 10.89 -8.18
N LYS A 66 5.64 9.78 -8.56
CA LYS A 66 6.21 8.83 -7.58
C LYS A 66 7.20 9.54 -6.66
N ARG A 67 8.11 10.33 -7.23
CA ARG A 67 9.14 11.05 -6.47
C ARG A 67 8.52 12.02 -5.48
N LYS A 68 7.58 12.87 -5.91
CA LYS A 68 6.84 13.79 -5.03
C LYS A 68 6.11 13.04 -3.91
N HIS A 69 5.46 11.93 -4.23
CA HIS A 69 4.76 11.13 -3.22
C HIS A 69 5.72 10.52 -2.18
N VAL A 70 6.90 10.06 -2.61
CA VAL A 70 7.89 9.43 -1.72
C VAL A 70 8.66 10.47 -0.90
N GLU A 71 9.18 11.50 -1.55
CA GLU A 71 10.08 12.50 -0.95
C GLU A 71 9.29 13.57 -0.19
N ASP A 72 8.28 14.17 -0.81
CA ASP A 72 7.60 15.34 -0.26
C ASP A 72 6.46 14.95 0.69
N SER A 73 5.77 13.84 0.40
CA SER A 73 4.64 13.35 1.21
C SER A 73 4.99 12.21 2.16
N LEU A 74 6.26 11.78 2.20
CA LEU A 74 6.73 10.66 3.02
C LEU A 74 5.90 9.37 2.83
N GLY A 75 5.42 9.11 1.60
CA GLY A 75 4.45 8.05 1.32
C GLY A 75 4.90 6.64 1.72
N ILE A 76 6.21 6.36 1.72
CA ILE A 76 6.76 5.09 2.23
C ILE A 76 6.51 4.96 3.73
N GLU A 77 6.82 6.02 4.48
CA GLU A 77 6.69 6.01 5.93
C GLU A 77 5.21 5.97 6.34
N GLY A 78 4.35 6.73 5.65
CA GLY A 78 2.89 6.63 5.82
C GLY A 78 2.38 5.20 5.56
N SER A 79 2.87 4.53 4.52
CA SER A 79 2.50 3.14 4.23
C SER A 79 2.97 2.16 5.31
N ARG A 80 4.17 2.37 5.88
CA ARG A 80 4.68 1.55 7.00
C ARG A 80 3.84 1.72 8.26
N GLN A 81 3.47 2.95 8.60
CA GLN A 81 2.60 3.25 9.73
C GLN A 81 1.21 2.66 9.54
N LEU A 82 0.66 2.73 8.33
CA LEU A 82 -0.61 2.07 8.00
C LEU A 82 -0.53 0.56 8.26
N LEU A 83 0.51 -0.11 7.72
CA LEU A 83 0.70 -1.55 7.91
C LEU A 83 0.95 -1.94 9.37
N GLN A 84 1.61 -1.08 10.14
CA GLN A 84 1.78 -1.28 11.58
C GLN A 84 0.43 -1.26 12.31
N ARG A 85 -0.39 -0.23 12.08
CA ARG A 85 -1.71 -0.11 12.69
C ARG A 85 -2.63 -1.24 12.26
N LEU A 86 -2.53 -1.67 11.00
CA LEU A 86 -3.27 -2.83 10.50
C LEU A 86 -2.89 -4.11 11.25
N GLU A 87 -1.60 -4.32 11.55
CA GLU A 87 -1.14 -5.43 12.38
C GLU A 87 -1.73 -5.38 13.79
N GLU A 88 -1.73 -4.21 14.43
CA GLU A 88 -2.31 -4.01 15.77
C GLU A 88 -3.80 -4.34 15.79
N GLN A 89 -4.56 -3.94 14.75
CA GLN A 89 -5.98 -4.24 14.64
C GLN A 89 -6.28 -5.71 14.28
N ALA A 90 -5.42 -6.34 13.48
CA ALA A 90 -5.61 -7.75 13.07
C ALA A 90 -5.42 -8.77 14.21
N VAL A 91 -4.93 -8.32 15.38
CA VAL A 91 -4.77 -9.14 16.59
C VAL A 91 -5.93 -8.94 17.57
N THR A 92 -6.84 -8.01 17.30
CA THR A 92 -8.00 -7.75 18.17
C THR A 92 -9.19 -8.59 17.70
N ASP A 93 -9.70 -9.47 18.58
CA ASP A 93 -10.87 -10.35 18.37
C ASP A 93 -12.16 -9.60 18.00
#